data_AF-A0A2N9P0Z2-F1
#
_entry.id   AF-A0A2N9P0Z2-F1
#
_cell.length_a   1.000
_cell.length_b   1.000
_cell.length_c   1.000
_cell.angle_alpha   90.00
_cell.angle_beta   90.00
_cell.angle_gamma   90.00
#
_symmetry.space_group_name_H-M   'P 1'
#
loop_
_entity.id
_entity.type
_entity.pdbx_description
1 polymer ?
#
loop_
_entity_poly.entity_id
_entity_poly.type
_entity_poly.pdbx_seq_one_letter_code
_entity_poly.pdbx_strand_id
1 'polypeptide(L)' 'METDLMFYTTGEEVHLNDRIRYRGSFGTVVVVCGGGTSEYAPGFSDYSGYDRGIIITDDDGVVSSLTDTDPELEFVDRA' A
#
# COMPACT_ATOMS: atom_id res chain seq x y z
N MET A 1 -18.96 -2.45 -10.97
CA MET A 1 -17.89 -1.45 -10.92
C MET A 1 -16.67 -2.23 -10.53
N GLU A 2 -15.77 -2.48 -11.48
CA GLU A 2 -14.51 -3.17 -11.21
C GLU A 2 -13.65 -2.20 -10.41
N THR A 3 -13.59 -2.42 -9.10
CA THR A 3 -12.68 -1.72 -8.21
C THR A 3 -11.26 -2.10 -8.63
N ASP A 4 -10.54 -1.14 -9.21
CA ASP A 4 -9.16 -1.30 -9.66
C ASP A 4 -8.23 -1.28 -8.43
N LEU A 5 -8.43 -2.27 -7.56
CA LEU A 5 -7.71 -2.44 -6.30
C LEU A 5 -6.31 -3.00 -6.59
N MET A 6 -5.42 -2.74 -5.63
CA MET A 6 -4.08 -3.28 -5.66
C MET A 6 -4.06 -4.58 -4.87
N PHE A 7 -3.35 -5.58 -5.38
CA PHE A 7 -3.26 -6.89 -4.77
C PHE A 7 -1.80 -7.25 -4.51
N TYR A 8 -1.56 -7.97 -3.43
CA TYR A 8 -0.29 -8.64 -3.19
C TYR A 8 -0.09 -9.77 -4.20
N THR A 9 1.16 -10.24 -4.33
CA THR A 9 1.47 -11.41 -5.18
C THR A 9 0.75 -12.69 -4.72
N THR A 10 0.32 -12.74 -3.46
CA THR A 10 -0.49 -13.81 -2.86
C THR A 10 -1.96 -13.75 -3.27
N GLY A 11 -2.40 -12.66 -3.91
CA GLY A 11 -3.78 -12.44 -4.34
C GLY A 11 -4.68 -11.75 -3.30
N GLU A 12 -4.13 -11.37 -2.15
CA GLU A 12 -4.83 -10.59 -1.11
C GLU A 12 -4.92 -9.11 -1.53
N GLU A 13 -6.05 -8.47 -1.22
CA GLU A 13 -6.22 -7.02 -1.41
C GLU A 13 -5.31 -6.25 -0.45
N VAL A 14 -4.66 -5.20 -0.97
CA VAL A 14 -3.83 -4.30 -0.16
C VAL A 14 -4.71 -3.32 0.59
N HIS A 15 -4.50 -3.22 1.89
CA HIS A 15 -5.25 -2.33 2.77
C HIS A 15 -4.34 -1.43 3.60
N LEU A 16 -4.91 -0.33 4.10
CA LEU A 16 -4.24 0.56 5.03
C LEU A 16 -3.88 -0.17 6.33
N ASN A 17 -2.71 0.15 6.89
CA ASN A 17 -2.12 -0.48 8.09
C ASN A 17 -1.68 -1.93 7.92
N ASP A 18 -1.70 -2.48 6.70
CA ASP A 18 -1.06 -3.77 6.45
C ASP A 18 0.42 -3.69 6.77
N ARG A 19 0.89 -4.65 7.58
CA ARG A 19 2.31 -4.90 7.75
C ARG A 19 2.78 -5.68 6.54
N ILE A 20 3.83 -5.19 5.90
CA ILE A 20 4.38 -5.73 4.67
C ILE A 20 5.89 -5.86 4.80
N ARG A 21 6.48 -6.69 3.95
CA ARG A 21 7.90 -6.69 3.68
C ARG A 21 8.12 -6.20 2.26
N TYR A 22 9.01 -5.24 2.09
CA TYR A 22 9.32 -4.66 0.78
C TYR A 22 10.83 -4.45 0.66
N ARG A 23 11.44 -4.98 -0.42
CA ARG A 23 12.89 -4.91 -0.68
C ARG A 23 13.77 -5.39 0.49
N GLY A 24 13.25 -6.34 1.26
CA GLY A 24 13.94 -6.94 2.40
C GLY A 24 13.70 -6.26 3.75
N SER A 25 13.08 -5.07 3.79
CA SER A 25 12.76 -4.33 5.01
C SER A 25 11.27 -4.42 5.38
N PHE A 26 10.94 -4.22 6.65
CA PHE A 26 9.57 -4.29 7.15
C PHE A 26 8.93 -2.91 7.19
N GLY A 27 7.80 -2.78 6.52
CA GLY A 27 7.05 -1.53 6.47
C GLY A 27 5.57 -1.71 6.72
N THR A 28 4.88 -0.59 6.66
CA THR A 28 3.44 -0.51 6.83
C THR A 28 2.85 0.29 5.68
N VAL A 29 1.72 -0.18 5.15
CA VAL A 29 0.95 0.54 4.13
C VAL A 29 0.25 1.74 4.79
N VAL A 30 0.59 2.95 4.34
CA VAL A 30 0.07 4.22 4.87
C VAL A 30 -0.88 4.92 3.91
N VAL A 31 -0.92 4.51 2.64
CA VAL A 31 -1.90 4.97 1.65
C VAL A 31 -2.24 3.83 0.71
N VAL A 32 -3.51 3.74 0.33
CA VAL A 32 -4.04 2.89 -0.74
C VAL A 32 -4.99 3.72 -1.59
N CYS A 33 -4.74 3.78 -2.89
CA CYS A 33 -5.62 4.38 -3.88
C CYS A 33 -5.90 3.36 -4.98
N GLY A 34 -7.18 3.07 -5.24
CA GLY A 34 -7.58 2.20 -6.33
C GLY A 34 -8.99 2.48 -6.82
N GLY A 35 -9.11 2.98 -8.05
CA GLY A 35 -10.30 2.88 -8.93
C GLY A 35 -11.68 3.27 -8.38
N GLY A 36 -11.78 3.94 -7.23
CA GLY A 36 -13.04 4.23 -6.55
C GLY A 36 -12.96 4.21 -5.02
N THR A 37 -11.89 3.67 -4.45
CA THR A 37 -11.63 3.66 -2.99
C THR A 37 -10.24 4.20 -2.69
N SER A 38 -10.17 5.03 -1.65
CA SER A 38 -8.94 5.66 -1.17
C SER A 38 -8.88 5.52 0.34
N GLU A 39 -7.82 4.89 0.85
CA GLU A 39 -7.53 4.74 2.27
C GLU A 39 -6.21 5.44 2.57
N TYR A 40 -6.15 6.25 3.63
CA TYR A 40 -4.94 6.99 3.97
C TYR A 40 -4.81 7.16 5.48
N ALA A 41 -3.59 6.98 5.97
CA ALA A 41 -3.23 7.24 7.35
C ALA A 41 -3.29 8.74 7.65
N PRO A 42 -3.57 9.14 8.91
CA PRO A 42 -3.54 10.54 9.30
C PRO A 42 -2.15 11.14 9.02
N GLY A 43 -2.13 12.27 8.31
CA GLY A 43 -0.89 12.92 7.84
C GLY A 43 -0.52 12.63 6.37
N PHE A 44 -1.18 11.66 5.74
CA PHE A 44 -0.97 11.31 4.33
C PHE A 44 -2.15 11.74 3.42
N SER A 45 -3.00 12.66 3.88
CA SER A 45 -4.14 13.17 3.10
C SER A 45 -3.76 13.88 1.80
N ASP A 46 -2.50 14.34 1.68
CA ASP A 46 -1.98 14.95 0.44
C ASP A 46 -1.96 13.96 -0.74
N TYR A 47 -1.91 12.65 -0.44
CA TYR A 47 -1.91 11.58 -1.43
C TYR A 47 -3.31 11.15 -1.89
N SER A 48 -4.38 11.82 -1.43
CA SER A 48 -5.78 11.51 -1.74
C SER A 48 -6.20 11.75 -3.21
N GLY A 49 -5.25 11.99 -4.11
CA GLY A 49 -5.48 12.21 -5.55
C GLY A 49 -4.66 11.30 -6.46
N TYR A 50 -3.97 10.29 -5.93
CA TYR A 50 -3.27 9.32 -6.76
C TYR A 50 -4.26 8.43 -7.51
N ASP A 51 -4.08 8.30 -8.83
CA ASP A 51 -4.97 7.55 -9.74
C ASP A 51 -5.07 6.07 -9.34
N ARG A 52 -3.92 5.44 -9.05
CA ARG A 52 -3.80 4.08 -8.53
C ARG A 52 -2.43 3.88 -7.88
N GLY A 53 -2.39 3.22 -6.73
CA GLY A 53 -1.15 2.82 -6.07
C GLY A 53 -1.25 2.77 -4.55
N ILE A 54 -0.14 2.42 -3.92
CA ILE A 54 0.01 2.38 -2.47
C ILE A 54 1.27 3.14 -2.04
N ILE A 55 1.28 3.57 -0.79
CA ILE A 55 2.46 4.13 -0.14
C ILE A 55 2.80 3.29 1.06
N ILE A 56 4.07 2.96 1.15
CA ILE A 56 4.66 2.14 2.19
C ILE A 56 5.62 3.02 2.97
N THR A 57 5.52 2.98 4.29
CA THR A 57 6.55 3.55 5.18
C THR A 57 7.25 2.39 5.88
N ASP A 58 8.55 2.27 5.64
CA ASP A 58 9.40 1.29 6.33
C ASP A 58 9.66 1.69 7.80
N ASP A 59 10.12 0.76 8.63
CA ASP A 59 10.47 1.00 10.04
C ASP A 59 11.55 2.08 10.21
N ASP A 60 12.46 2.20 9.23
CA ASP A 60 13.47 3.26 9.16
C ASP A 60 12.89 4.63 8.74
N GLY A 61 11.58 4.74 8.51
CA GLY A 61 10.89 5.95 8.08
C GLY A 61 11.05 6.28 6.59
N VAL A 62 11.57 5.33 5.81
CA VAL A 62 11.70 5.47 4.35
C VAL A 62 10.33 5.29 3.70
N VAL A 63 9.89 6.29 2.94
CA VAL A 63 8.61 6.26 2.21
C VAL A 63 8.84 5.79 0.79
N SER A 64 8.11 4.75 0.37
CA SER A 64 8.11 4.21 -0.99
C SER A 64 6.70 4.26 -1.57
N SER A 65 6.56 4.71 -2.81
CA SER A 65 5.29 4.69 -3.55
C SER A 65 5.33 3.62 -4.63
N LEU A 66 4.30 2.80 -4.71
CA LEU A 66 4.11 1.79 -5.74
C LEU A 66 2.82 2.10 -6.50
N THR A 67 2.88 2.11 -7.83
CA THR A 67 1.71 2.31 -8.69
C THR A 67 1.14 1.02 -9.24
N ASP A 68 1.88 -0.09 -9.11
CA ASP A 68 1.52 -1.43 -9.60
C ASP A 68 2.04 -2.49 -8.62
N THR A 69 1.53 -3.72 -8.74
CA THR A 69 1.93 -4.86 -7.89
C THR A 69 3.40 -5.18 -8.11
N ASP A 70 4.20 -5.06 -7.06
CA ASP A 70 5.63 -5.37 -7.09
C ASP A 70 5.88 -6.78 -6.54
N PRO A 71 6.72 -7.61 -7.21
CA PRO A 71 7.02 -8.96 -6.74
C PRO A 71 7.78 -8.99 -5.41
N GLU A 72 8.46 -7.90 -5.05
CA GLU A 72 9.16 -7.75 -3.76
C GLU A 72 8.21 -7.29 -2.64
N LEU A 73 6.93 -7.03 -2.94
CA LEU A 73 5.92 -6.66 -1.96
C LEU A 73 5.24 -7.92 -1.40
N GLU A 74 5.56 -8.24 -0.15
CA GLU A 74 5.03 -9.39 0.57
C GLU A 74 4.11 -8.93 1.70
N PHE A 75 2.90 -9.49 1.77
CA PHE A 75 2.03 -9.33 2.92
C PHE A 75 2.59 -10.07 4.13
N VAL A 76 2.61 -9.42 5.31
CA VAL A 76 3.13 -10.00 6.55
C VAL A 76 2.00 -10.24 7.55
N ASP A 77 1.22 -9.19 7.85
CA ASP A 77 0.16 -9.25 8.86
C ASP A 77 -0.83 -8.08 8.69
N ARG A 78 -2.06 -8.26 9.18
CA ARG A 78 -3.09 -7.22 9.24
C ARG A 78 -3.65 -7.19 10.66
N ALA A 79 -3.44 -6.06 11.34
CA ALA A 79 -3.93 -5.82 12.70
C ALA A 79 -5.43 -5.47 12.73
#